data_AF-A0A2D8S4F3-F1
#
_entry.id   AF-A0A2D8S4F3-F1
#
_cell.length_a   1.000
_cell.length_b   1.000
_cell.length_c   1.000
_cell.angle_alpha   90.00
_cell.angle_beta   90.00
_cell.angle_gamma   90.00
#
_symmetry.space_group_name_H-M   'P 1'
#
loop_
_entity.id
_entity.type
_entity.pdbx_description
1 polymer ?
#
loop_
_entity_poly.entity_id
_entity_poly.type
_entity_poly.pdbx_seq_one_letter_code
_entity_poly.pdbx_strand_id
1 'polypeptide(L)' 'MIAYLSGGMEYADNKGANWRTEITAWLKESLGHDVIDPVIESSNLVKKHEAENYREWKQSDP' A
#
# COMPACT_ATOMS: atom_id res chain seq x y z
N MET A 1 15.16 6.39 -9.10
CA MET A 1 15.07 5.26 -8.14
C MET A 1 13.61 5.03 -7.81
N ILE A 2 13.25 3.82 -7.37
CA ILE A 2 11.90 3.51 -6.89
C ILE A 2 11.98 3.26 -5.38
N ALA A 3 11.17 3.97 -4.60
CA ALA A 3 11.04 3.76 -3.15
C ALA A 3 9.80 2.91 -2.84
N TYR A 4 9.93 1.96 -1.92
CA TYR A 4 8.80 1.14 -1.44
C TYR A 4 8.33 1.67 -0.08
N LEU A 5 7.08 2.10 0.04
CA LEU A 5 6.56 2.68 1.29
C LEU A 5 6.16 1.60 2.29
N SER A 6 7.14 0.98 2.94
CA SER A 6 6.93 -0.03 3.98
C SER A 6 6.45 0.56 5.31
N GLY A 7 5.74 -0.22 6.11
CA GLY A 7 5.37 0.13 7.49
C GLY A 7 4.07 -0.54 7.95
N GLY A 8 3.81 -0.49 9.26
CA GLY A 8 2.55 -0.95 9.86
C GLY A 8 1.41 0.03 9.63
N MET A 9 0.98 0.16 8.37
CA MET A 9 -0.01 1.15 7.94
C MET A 9 -1.33 1.00 8.70
N GLU A 10 -1.70 -0.21 9.11
CA GLU A 10 -2.90 -0.51 9.89
C GLU A 10 -2.93 0.14 11.29
N TYR A 11 -1.77 0.55 11.81
CA TYR A 11 -1.62 1.23 13.09
C TYR A 11 -1.48 2.75 12.95
N ALA A 12 -1.33 3.26 11.72
CA ALA A 12 -1.20 4.68 11.45
C ALA A 12 -2.57 5.36 11.30
N ASP A 13 -2.64 6.63 11.67
CA ASP A 13 -3.84 7.42 11.45
C ASP A 13 -4.22 7.45 9.96
N ASN A 14 -5.53 7.36 9.68
CA ASN A 14 -6.08 7.14 8.34
C ASN A 14 -5.35 6.05 7.52
N LYS A 15 -4.88 4.98 8.17
CA LYS A 15 -4.10 3.90 7.55
C LYS A 15 -2.87 4.39 6.78
N GLY A 16 -2.26 5.49 7.26
CA GLY A 16 -1.13 6.15 6.63
C GLY A 16 -1.43 6.75 5.25
N ALA A 17 -2.69 6.90 4.82
CA ALA A 17 -3.03 7.34 3.47
C ALA A 17 -2.56 8.76 3.16
N ASN A 18 -2.75 9.69 4.11
CA ASN A 18 -2.29 11.08 3.96
C ASN A 18 -0.76 11.11 3.85
N TRP A 19 -0.08 10.44 4.78
CA TRP A 19 1.39 10.33 4.77
C TRP A 19 1.93 9.71 3.47
N ARG A 20 1.32 8.62 2.95
CA ARG A 20 1.73 8.01 1.68
C ARG A 20 1.57 8.98 0.51
N THR A 21 0.51 9.77 0.50
CA THR A 21 0.26 10.78 -0.53
C THR A 21 1.33 11.88 -0.48
N GLU A 22 1.56 12.44 0.72
CA GLU A 22 2.54 13.51 0.94
C GLU A 22 3.96 13.08 0.60
N ILE A 23 4.39 11.90 1.07
CA ILE A 23 5.76 11.42 0.83
C ILE A 23 5.97 11.02 -0.63
N THR A 24 4.94 10.53 -1.31
CA THR A 24 5.02 10.22 -2.75
C THR A 24 5.26 11.49 -3.56
N ALA A 25 4.50 12.55 -3.29
CA ALA A 25 4.70 13.85 -3.94
C ALA A 25 6.09 14.40 -3.64
N TRP A 26 6.50 14.39 -2.36
CA TRP A 26 7.81 14.90 -1.96
C TRP A 26 8.97 14.15 -2.62
N LEU A 27 8.94 12.81 -2.67
CA LEU A 27 9.97 11.99 -3.31
C LEU A 27 10.05 12.25 -4.81
N LYS A 28 8.90 12.45 -5.46
CA LYS A 28 8.86 12.75 -6.89
C LYS A 28 9.40 14.14 -7.20
N GLU A 29 8.95 15.15 -6.47
CA GLU A 29 9.28 16.55 -6.73
C GLU A 29 10.70 16.91 -6.29
N SER A 30 11.14 16.38 -5.14
CA SER A 30 12.43 16.76 -4.56
C SER A 30 13.59 15.94 -5.11
N LEU A 31 13.35 14.65 -5.40
CA LEU A 31 14.41 13.68 -5.74
C LEU A 31 14.20 13.00 -7.09
N GLY A 32 13.08 13.25 -7.79
CA GLY A 32 12.76 12.57 -9.05
C GLY A 32 12.57 11.06 -8.87
N HIS A 33 12.16 10.61 -7.69
CA HIS A 33 11.98 9.18 -7.40
C HIS A 33 10.53 8.77 -7.59
N ASP A 34 10.34 7.57 -8.14
CA ASP A 34 9.02 6.94 -8.22
C ASP A 34 8.77 6.12 -6.95
N VAL A 35 7.51 5.75 -6.73
CA VAL A 35 7.07 5.10 -5.50
C VAL A 35 6.21 3.88 -5.78
N ILE A 36 6.43 2.81 -5.02
CA ILE A 36 5.51 1.70 -4.87
C ILE A 36 4.77 1.86 -3.56
N ASP A 37 3.46 2.05 -3.65
CA ASP A 37 2.55 2.10 -2.51
C ASP A 37 1.94 0.70 -2.28
N PRO A 38 2.36 -0.04 -1.24
CA PRO A 38 1.92 -1.41 -1.05
C PRO A 38 0.43 -1.55 -0.77
N VAL A 39 -0.25 -0.50 -0.31
CA VAL A 39 -1.70 -0.54 -0.07
C VAL A 39 -2.45 -0.50 -1.40
N ILE A 40 -1.99 0.31 -2.34
CA ILE A 40 -2.55 0.37 -3.70
C ILE A 40 -2.23 -0.93 -4.45
N GLU A 41 -0.98 -1.40 -4.40
CA GLU A 41 -0.59 -2.64 -5.07
C GLU A 41 -1.34 -3.85 -4.53
N SER A 42 -1.49 -3.96 -3.20
CA SER A 42 -2.28 -5.02 -2.59
C SER A 42 -3.74 -4.97 -3.04
N SER A 43 -4.34 -3.77 -3.09
CA SER A 43 -5.71 -3.58 -3.57
C SER A 43 -5.88 -4.01 -5.05
N ASN A 44 -4.91 -3.67 -5.89
CA ASN A 44 -4.91 -4.07 -7.30
C ASN A 44 -4.80 -5.58 -7.47
N LEU A 45 -3.94 -6.23 -6.69
CA LEU A 45 -3.79 -7.69 -6.70
C LEU A 45 -5.08 -8.39 -6.24
N VAL A 46 -5.70 -7.90 -5.16
CA VAL A 46 -6.98 -8.44 -4.67
C VAL A 46 -8.04 -8.41 -5.76
N LYS A 47 -8.21 -7.27 -6.45
CA LYS A 47 -9.16 -7.13 -7.56
C LYS A 47 -8.81 -8.02 -8.75
N LYS A 48 -7.53 -8.08 -9.12
CA LYS A 48 -7.05 -8.91 -10.23
C LYS A 48 -7.35 -10.40 -10.03
N HIS A 49 -7.34 -10.85 -8.78
CA HIS A 49 -7.52 -12.24 -8.41
C HIS A 49 -8.93 -12.55 -7.87
N GLU A 50 -9.87 -11.60 -7.92
CA GLU A 50 -11.22 -11.75 -7.34
C GLU A 50 -11.16 -12.29 -5.90
N ALA A 51 -10.17 -11.79 -5.15
CA ALA A 51 -9.78 -12.30 -3.85
C ALA A 51 -10.24 -11.38 -2.72
N GLU A 52 -11.36 -10.67 -2.86
CA GLU A 52 -11.85 -9.69 -1.87
C GLU A 52 -12.00 -10.31 -0.47
N ASN A 53 -12.33 -11.60 -0.42
CA ASN A 53 -12.53 -12.38 0.80
C ASN A 53 -11.23 -13.00 1.35
N TYR A 54 -10.04 -12.64 0.83
CA TYR A 54 -8.77 -13.26 1.24
C TYR A 54 -8.49 -13.22 2.75
N ARG A 55 -9.09 -12.28 3.47
CA ARG A 55 -8.96 -12.18 4.93
C ARG A 55 -9.64 -13.34 5.67
N GLU A 56 -10.72 -13.85 5.12
CA GLU A 56 -11.50 -14.97 5.68
C GLU A 56 -10.73 -16.29 5.55
N TRP A 57 -9.89 -16.42 4.52
CA TRP A 57 -9.06 -17.61 4.30
C TRP A 57 -8.14 -17.92 5.48
N LYS A 58 -7.69 -16.91 6.24
CA LYS A 58 -6.92 -17.12 7.47
C LYS A 58 -7.63 -17.99 8.52
N GLN A 59 -8.96 -18.08 8.44
CA GLN A 59 -9.77 -18.89 9.34
C GLN A 59 -10.29 -20.16 8.67
N SER A 60 -10.62 -20.09 7.37
CA SER A 60 -11.27 -21.18 6.65
C SER A 60 -10.31 -22.14 5.93
N ASP A 61 -9.06 -21.74 5.70
CA ASP A 61 -8.01 -22.52 5.01
C ASP A 61 -6.62 -22.18 5.58
N PRO A 62 -6.32 -22.62 6.83
CA PRO A 62 -5.10 -22.26 7.56
C PRO A 62 -3.82 -22.96 7.07
#